data_AF-A0A916Z346-F1
#
_entry.id   AF-A0A916Z346-F1
#
_cell.length_a   1.000
_cell.length_b   1.000
_cell.length_c   1.000
_cell.angle_alpha   90.00
_cell.angle_beta   90.00
_cell.angle_gamma   90.00
#
_symmetry.space_group_name_H-M   'P 1'
#
loop_
_entity.id
_entity.type
_entity.pdbx_description
1 polymer ?
#
loop_
_entity_poly.entity_id
_entity_poly.type
_entity_poly.pdbx_seq_one_letter_code
_entity_poly.pdbx_strand_id
1 'polypeptide(L)' 'MQEFIQIPTEYIEQVLEKTSGVRPNLQDELVYLRTSLSYLREGMSVEEATDLATIDYLMAS' A
#
# COMPACT_ATOMS: atom_id res chain seq x y z
N MET A 1 -6.48 -18.92 -14.98
CA MET A 1 -7.47 -18.72 -13.89
C MET A 1 -7.18 -17.34 -13.33
N GLN A 2 -8.13 -16.40 -13.35
CA GLN A 2 -7.98 -15.14 -12.62
C GLN A 2 -8.25 -15.47 -11.15
N GLU A 3 -7.20 -15.54 -10.34
CA GLU A 3 -7.33 -15.67 -8.89
C GLU A 3 -7.83 -14.34 -8.36
N PHE A 4 -9.10 -14.32 -7.95
CA PHE A 4 -9.67 -13.16 -7.26
C PHE A 4 -9.23 -13.22 -5.80
N ILE A 5 -8.17 -12.47 -5.50
CA ILE A 5 -7.72 -12.28 -4.12
C ILE A 5 -8.76 -11.38 -3.45
N GLN A 6 -9.54 -11.96 -2.54
CA GLN A 6 -10.48 -11.20 -1.71
C GLN A 6 -9.68 -10.47 -0.64
N ILE A 7 -9.60 -9.15 -0.76
CA ILE A 7 -8.97 -8.29 0.24
C ILE A 7 -10.08 -7.84 1.21
N PRO A 8 -9.98 -8.15 2.52
CA PRO A 8 -10.91 -7.64 3.52
C PRO A 8 -10.88 -6.11 3.54
N THR A 9 -12.05 -5.47 3.66
CA THR A 9 -12.14 -3.99 3.74
C THR A 9 -11.31 -3.43 4.90
N GLU A 10 -11.21 -4.16 6.01
CA GLU A 10 -10.39 -3.80 7.18
C GLU A 10 -8.90 -3.63 6.83
N TYR A 11 -8.39 -4.34 5.82
CA TYR A 11 -6.98 -4.23 5.43
C TYR A 11 -6.75 -2.98 4.59
N ILE A 12 -7.76 -2.59 3.80
CA ILE A 12 -7.76 -1.33 3.05
C ILE A 12 -7.80 -0.15 4.02
N GLU A 13 -8.64 -0.20 5.04
CA GLU A 13 -8.72 0.82 6.08
C GLU A 13 -7.39 0.98 6.84
N GLN A 14 -6.76 -0.13 7.24
CA GLN A 14 -5.46 -0.09 7.91
C GLN A 14 -4.35 0.51 7.02
N VAL A 15 -4.34 0.21 5.72
CA VAL A 15 -3.38 0.82 4.79
C VAL A 15 -3.66 2.30 4.60
N LEU A 16 -4.92 2.71 4.52
CA LEU A 16 -5.28 4.13 4.46
C LEU A 16 -4.82 4.88 5.71
N GLU A 17 -5.05 4.33 6.90
CA GLU A 17 -4.57 4.94 8.15
C GLU A 17 -3.04 5.03 8.20
N LYS A 18 -2.33 3.98 7.77
CA LYS A 18 -0.86 3.95 7.73
C LYS A 18 -0.24 4.81 6.64
N THR A 19 -0.98 5.16 5.59
CA THR A 19 -0.49 5.97 4.47
C THR A 19 -0.86 7.45 4.62
N SER A 20 -1.92 7.74 5.36
CA SER A 20 -2.44 9.09 5.58
C SER A 20 -1.42 10.00 6.27
N GLY A 21 -1.04 11.10 5.63
CA GLY A 21 -0.16 12.14 6.21
C GLY A 21 1.30 11.72 6.37
N VAL A 22 1.69 10.55 5.81
CA VAL A 22 3.06 10.04 5.83
C VAL A 22 3.96 10.74 4.80
N ARG A 23 3.36 11.42 3.81
CA ARG A 23 4.07 12.12 2.75
C ARG A 23 3.61 13.59 2.67
N PRO A 24 4.52 14.53 2.35
CA PRO A 24 4.22 15.96 2.30
C PRO A 24 3.40 16.37 1.07
N ASN A 25 3.39 15.53 0.03
CA ASN A 25 2.72 15.80 -1.24
C ASN A 25 1.64 14.75 -1.50
N LEU A 26 0.43 15.22 -1.84
CA LEU A 26 -0.71 14.38 -2.17
C LEU A 26 -0.40 13.41 -3.33
N GLN A 27 0.41 13.85 -4.31
CA GLN A 27 0.79 13.00 -5.43
C GLN A 27 1.60 11.78 -4.96
N ASP A 28 2.56 12.00 -4.07
CA ASP A 28 3.45 10.95 -3.55
C ASP A 28 2.69 10.02 -2.59
N GLU A 29 1.75 10.58 -1.84
CA GLU A 29 0.84 9.82 -0.98
C GLU A 29 -0.08 8.89 -1.78
N LEU A 30 -0.64 9.37 -2.89
CA LEU A 30 -1.45 8.54 -3.79
C LEU A 30 -0.63 7.43 -4.47
N VAL A 31 0.61 7.73 -4.85
CA VAL A 31 1.53 6.71 -5.41
C VAL A 31 1.85 5.67 -4.34
N TYR A 32 2.17 6.10 -3.13
CA TYR A 32 2.45 5.24 -1.99
C TYR A 32 1.25 4.33 -1.65
N LEU A 33 0.04 4.90 -1.57
CA LEU A 33 -1.20 4.15 -1.35
C LEU A 33 -1.44 3.11 -2.45
N ARG A 34 -1.28 3.49 -3.72
CA ARG A 34 -1.46 2.57 -4.85
C ARG A 34 -0.47 1.39 -4.78
N THR A 35 0.77 1.66 -4.41
CA THR A 35 1.81 0.63 -4.27
C THR A 35 1.48 -0.31 -3.11
N SER A 36 1.12 0.21 -1.93
CA SER A 36 0.68 -0.60 -0.78
C SER A 36 -0.52 -1.50 -1.11
N LEU A 37 -1.52 -0.96 -1.83
CA LEU A 37 -2.68 -1.75 -2.27
C LEU A 37 -2.31 -2.81 -3.32
N SER A 38 -1.28 -2.57 -4.12
CA SER A 38 -0.81 -3.55 -5.11
C SER A 38 -0.18 -4.75 -4.43
N TYR A 39 0.62 -4.54 -3.37
CA TYR A 39 1.20 -5.62 -2.56
C TYR A 39 0.15 -6.40 -1.77
N LEU A 40 -0.86 -5.71 -1.22
CA LEU A 40 -2.03 -6.37 -0.63
C LEU A 40 -2.77 -7.26 -1.63
N ARG A 41 -2.91 -6.80 -2.87
CA ARG A 41 -3.49 -7.58 -3.95
C ARG A 41 -2.62 -8.78 -4.33
N GLU A 42 -1.33 -8.77 -4.05
CA GLU A 42 -0.44 -9.92 -4.24
C GLU A 42 -0.50 -10.92 -3.08
N GLY A 43 -1.35 -10.66 -2.07
CA GLY A 43 -1.56 -11.54 -0.92
C GLY A 43 -0.63 -11.25 0.26
N MET A 44 0.09 -10.13 0.24
CA MET A 44 0.94 -9.71 1.37
C MET A 44 0.09 -9.18 2.52
N SER A 45 0.64 -9.27 3.74
CA SER A 45 0.04 -8.63 4.91
C SER A 45 0.11 -7.10 4.80
N VAL A 46 -0.74 -6.41 5.57
CA VAL A 46 -0.75 -4.94 5.63
C VAL A 46 0.64 -4.38 5.99
N GLU A 47 1.35 -5.02 6.93
CA GLU A 47 2.68 -4.60 7.37
C GLU A 47 3.71 -4.74 6.24
N GLU A 48 3.80 -5.92 5.63
CA GLU A 48 4.71 -6.18 4.51
C GLU A 48 4.44 -5.25 3.33
N ALA A 49 3.16 -5.02 3.02
CA ALA A 49 2.75 -4.12 1.95
C ALA A 49 3.19 -2.68 2.20
N THR A 50 3.04 -2.17 3.44
CA THR A 50 3.47 -0.80 3.78
C THR A 50 5.00 -0.67 3.86
N ASP A 51 5.69 -1.70 4.32
CA ASP A 51 7.15 -1.71 4.44
C ASP A 51 7.79 -1.73 3.05
N LEU A 52 7.33 -2.60 2.16
CA LEU A 52 7.80 -2.67 0.78
C LEU A 52 7.46 -1.40 0.00
N ALA A 53 6.25 -0.85 0.17
CA ALA A 53 5.90 0.42 -0.45
C ALA A 53 6.81 1.57 0.03
N THR A 54 7.30 1.50 1.26
CA THR A 54 8.24 2.49 1.80
C THR A 54 9.61 2.33 1.19
N ILE A 55 10.09 1.09 1.05
CA ILE A 55 11.36 0.77 0.40
C ILE A 55 11.36 1.22 -1.06
N ASP A 56 10.30 0.88 -1.82
CA ASP A 56 10.15 1.27 -3.22
C ASP A 56 10.14 2.79 -3.40
N TYR A 57 9.48 3.50 -2.49
CA TYR A 57 9.50 4.96 -2.48
C TYR A 57 10.91 5.52 -2.24
N LEU A 58 11.65 4.98 -1.26
CA LEU A 58 13.02 5.40 -0.95
C LEU A 58 14.01 5.07 -2.08
N MET A 59 13.74 4.02 -2.87
CA MET A 59 14.56 3.67 -4.04
C MET A 59 14.23 4.49 -5.28
N ALA A 60 13.02 5.08 -5.35
CA ALA A 60 12.59 5.93 -6.44
C ALA A 60 13.05 7.41 -6.30
N SER A 61 13.53 7.80 -5.11
CA SER A 61 14.08 9.13 -4.79
C SER A 61 15.60 9.20 -4.98
#